data_AF-A0A1Z1WRS9-F1
#
_entry.id   AF-A0A1Z1WRS9-F1
#
_cell.length_a   1.000
_cell.length_b   1.000
_cell.length_c   1.000
_cell.angle_alpha   90.00
_cell.angle_beta   90.00
_cell.angle_gamma   90.00
#
_symmetry.space_group_name_H-M   'P 1'
#
loop_
_entity.id
_entity.type
_entity.pdbx_description
1 polymer ?
#
loop_
_entity_poly.entity_id
_entity_poly.type
_entity_poly.pdbx_seq_one_letter_code
_entity_poly.pdbx_strand_id
1 'polypeptide(L)'
;MTDTRSPLLRSLRQAVRAQVVGAEAEFWLRAEALGTPLVEPDPEGDPAYRLVTFVWRDDPAAPVSDVLALLHTVTDRARHAGDLTAHLMDRVEGTSVRAISHRLRADHRASYQFLPHRGARADVLRTDRASWTAALDAAVPDPLNPSPALPSRDGRSPASVLSLQDAPAEPHTGRRPGVPGDAASTPRWGDGASPCTCRRVIRRTAARTPWRCSWTARCGVPC
;
A
#
# COMPACT_ATOMS: atom_id res chain seq x y z
N MET A 1 -1.73 -21.43 -2.43
CA MET A 1 -2.99 -22.07 -1.92
C MET A 1 -4.03 -21.05 -1.44
N THR A 2 -3.85 -19.76 -1.76
CA THR A 2 -4.64 -18.64 -1.23
C THR A 2 -6.12 -18.66 -1.60
N ASP A 3 -6.42 -18.92 -2.87
CA ASP A 3 -7.76 -18.88 -3.46
C ASP A 3 -8.79 -19.75 -2.69
N THR A 4 -8.34 -20.86 -2.10
CA THR A 4 -9.24 -21.77 -1.35
C THR A 4 -9.86 -21.12 -0.12
N ARG A 5 -9.18 -20.15 0.51
CA ARG A 5 -9.65 -19.54 1.77
C ARG A 5 -10.66 -18.40 1.56
N SER A 6 -10.56 -17.65 0.47
CA SER A 6 -11.48 -16.55 0.15
C SER A 6 -12.75 -17.08 -0.53
N PRO A 7 -13.94 -16.89 0.07
CA PRO A 7 -15.21 -17.17 -0.60
C PRO A 7 -15.35 -16.47 -1.97
N LEU A 8 -14.92 -15.21 -2.09
CA LEU A 8 -14.99 -14.45 -3.34
C LEU A 8 -14.11 -15.06 -4.44
N LEU A 9 -12.84 -15.35 -4.14
CA LEU A 9 -11.93 -15.96 -5.13
C LEU A 9 -12.39 -17.37 -5.52
N ARG A 10 -12.86 -18.15 -4.55
CA ARG A 10 -13.42 -19.48 -4.82
C ARG A 10 -14.61 -19.42 -5.77
N SER A 11 -15.50 -18.44 -5.58
CA SER A 11 -16.66 -18.23 -6.44
C SER A 11 -16.25 -17.82 -7.85
N LEU A 12 -15.27 -16.91 -7.98
CA LEU A 12 -14.67 -16.55 -9.27
C LEU A 12 -14.11 -17.78 -9.99
N ARG A 13 -13.27 -18.58 -9.32
CA ARG A 13 -12.68 -19.79 -9.91
C ARG A 13 -13.75 -20.78 -10.36
N GLN A 14 -14.80 -20.99 -9.56
CA GLN A 14 -15.91 -21.87 -9.92
C GLN A 14 -16.67 -21.37 -11.15
N ALA A 15 -16.97 -20.07 -11.21
CA ALA A 15 -17.65 -19.46 -12.36
C ALA A 15 -16.81 -19.57 -13.64
N VAL A 16 -15.49 -19.35 -13.55
CA VAL A 16 -14.56 -19.49 -14.68
C VAL A 16 -14.46 -20.94 -15.15
N ARG A 17 -14.38 -21.91 -14.21
CA ARG A 17 -14.40 -23.35 -14.55
C ARG A 17 -15.72 -23.80 -15.19
N ALA A 18 -16.84 -23.20 -14.78
CA ALA A 18 -18.14 -23.40 -15.39
C ALA A 18 -18.33 -22.60 -16.70
N GLN A 19 -17.30 -21.88 -17.17
CA GLN A 19 -17.32 -21.05 -18.38
C GLN A 19 -18.42 -19.98 -18.37
N VAL A 20 -18.75 -19.44 -17.19
CA VAL A 20 -19.69 -18.32 -17.08
C VAL A 20 -19.09 -17.09 -17.75
N VAL A 21 -19.76 -16.61 -18.79
CA VAL A 21 -19.32 -15.43 -19.56
C VAL A 21 -19.34 -14.19 -18.65
N GLY A 22 -18.23 -13.45 -18.64
CA GLY A 22 -18.12 -12.20 -17.87
C GLY A 22 -17.83 -12.37 -16.38
N ALA A 23 -17.62 -13.59 -15.86
CA ALA A 23 -17.39 -13.84 -14.44
C ALA A 23 -16.23 -13.00 -13.84
N GLU A 24 -15.13 -12.86 -14.58
CA GLU A 24 -14.00 -12.04 -14.13
C GLU A 24 -14.33 -10.54 -14.14
N ALA A 25 -15.10 -10.06 -15.14
CA ALA A 25 -15.52 -8.66 -15.18
C ALA A 25 -16.45 -8.32 -14.01
N GLU A 26 -17.38 -9.22 -13.67
CA GLU A 26 -18.26 -9.08 -12.50
C GLU A 26 -17.46 -9.08 -11.20
N PHE A 27 -16.44 -9.93 -11.08
CA PHE A 27 -15.53 -9.92 -9.93
C PHE A 27 -14.85 -8.56 -9.77
N TRP A 28 -14.29 -7.99 -10.84
CA TRP A 28 -13.63 -6.70 -10.78
C TRP A 28 -14.59 -5.55 -10.45
N LEU A 29 -15.81 -5.55 -11.03
CA LEU A 29 -16.85 -4.58 -10.65
C LEU A 29 -17.19 -4.65 -9.16
N ARG A 30 -17.28 -5.87 -8.61
CA ARG A 30 -17.53 -6.08 -7.19
C ARG A 30 -16.35 -5.63 -6.33
N ALA A 31 -15.11 -5.91 -6.76
CA ALA A 31 -13.92 -5.48 -6.04
C ALA A 31 -13.80 -3.94 -6.00
N GLU A 32 -14.10 -3.27 -7.11
CA GLU A 32 -14.16 -1.80 -7.17
C GLU A 32 -15.26 -1.23 -6.27
N ALA A 33 -16.45 -1.85 -6.25
CA ALA A 33 -17.57 -1.40 -5.42
C ALA A 33 -17.32 -1.57 -3.92
N LEU A 34 -16.63 -2.65 -3.52
CA LEU A 34 -16.28 -2.91 -2.11
C LEU A 34 -15.01 -2.16 -1.67
N GLY A 35 -14.15 -1.82 -2.62
CA GLY A 35 -12.78 -1.37 -2.40
C GLY A 35 -11.82 -2.52 -2.11
N THR A 36 -10.53 -2.27 -2.29
CA THR A 36 -9.45 -3.21 -1.95
C THR A 36 -8.59 -2.74 -0.77
N PRO A 37 -8.02 -3.67 0.01
CA PRO A 37 -8.12 -5.12 -0.13
C PRO A 37 -9.52 -5.65 0.26
N LEU A 38 -9.90 -6.81 -0.30
CA LEU A 38 -11.18 -7.44 0.01
C LEU A 38 -11.17 -7.97 1.44
N VAL A 39 -12.18 -7.61 2.23
CA VAL A 39 -12.29 -8.03 3.64
C VAL A 39 -13.49 -8.96 3.78
N GLU A 40 -13.21 -10.18 4.22
CA GLU A 40 -14.21 -11.24 4.42
C GLU A 40 -14.19 -11.70 5.89
N PRO A 41 -15.28 -12.31 6.40
CA PRO A 41 -15.29 -12.95 7.71
C PRO A 41 -14.15 -13.96 7.87
N ASP A 42 -13.72 -14.18 9.10
CA ASP A 42 -12.69 -15.18 9.39
C ASP A 42 -13.18 -16.59 8.98
N PRO A 43 -12.42 -17.34 8.16
CA PRO A 43 -12.80 -18.71 7.78
C PRO A 43 -12.89 -19.67 8.98
N GLU A 44 -12.23 -19.35 10.09
CA GLU A 44 -12.30 -20.11 11.35
C GLU A 44 -13.45 -19.65 12.25
N GLY A 45 -14.21 -18.61 11.86
CA GLY A 45 -15.37 -18.10 12.58
C GLY A 45 -15.04 -17.20 13.77
N ASP A 46 -13.78 -16.84 14.00
CA ASP A 46 -13.39 -15.96 15.11
C ASP A 46 -13.67 -14.49 14.76
N PRO A 47 -14.58 -13.80 15.49
CA PRO A 47 -14.90 -12.41 15.22
C PRO A 47 -13.74 -11.45 15.49
N ALA A 48 -12.70 -11.86 16.22
CA ALA A 48 -11.49 -11.06 16.44
C ALA A 48 -10.57 -11.01 15.21
N TYR A 49 -10.86 -11.78 14.16
CA TYR A 49 -10.04 -11.85 12.96
C TYR A 49 -10.86 -11.61 11.69
N ARG A 50 -10.19 -11.21 10.61
CA ARG A 50 -10.74 -11.08 9.27
C ARG A 50 -9.82 -11.75 8.27
N LEU A 51 -10.40 -12.29 7.21
CA LEU A 51 -9.64 -12.69 6.04
C LEU A 51 -9.50 -11.47 5.14
N VAL A 52 -8.27 -11.01 4.96
CA VAL A 52 -7.95 -9.86 4.11
C VAL A 52 -7.25 -10.35 2.86
N THR A 53 -7.86 -10.14 1.71
CA THR A 53 -7.37 -10.59 0.40
C THR A 53 -6.94 -9.39 -0.43
N PHE A 54 -5.64 -9.31 -0.69
CA PHE A 54 -5.04 -8.37 -1.61
C PHE A 54 -5.15 -8.92 -3.01
N VAL A 55 -5.57 -8.08 -3.96
CA VAL A 55 -5.78 -8.47 -5.35
C VAL A 55 -5.02 -7.54 -6.28
N TRP A 56 -4.45 -8.11 -7.33
CA TRP A 56 -3.77 -7.39 -8.40
C TRP A 56 -4.35 -7.85 -9.73
N ARG A 57 -4.60 -6.88 -10.62
CA ARG A 57 -5.08 -7.14 -11.98
C ARG A 57 -3.90 -7.15 -12.93
N ASP A 58 -3.59 -8.32 -13.50
CA ASP A 58 -2.58 -8.39 -14.54
C ASP A 58 -3.04 -7.62 -15.78
N ASP A 59 -2.20 -6.69 -16.24
CA ASP A 59 -2.39 -6.00 -17.50
C ASP A 59 -1.88 -6.88 -18.65
N PRO A 60 -2.73 -7.34 -19.58
CA PRO A 60 -2.29 -8.13 -20.72
C PRO A 60 -1.36 -7.37 -21.66
N ALA A 61 -1.39 -6.03 -21.69
CA ALA A 61 -0.46 -5.22 -22.48
C ALA A 61 0.94 -5.13 -21.83
N ALA A 62 1.03 -5.40 -20.53
CA ALA A 62 2.26 -5.24 -19.77
C ALA A 62 2.45 -6.36 -18.73
N PRO A 63 2.46 -7.64 -19.15
CA PRO A 63 2.38 -8.77 -18.25
C PRO A 63 3.53 -8.80 -17.24
N VAL A 64 3.21 -9.26 -16.05
CA VAL A 64 4.15 -9.42 -14.94
C VAL A 64 4.34 -10.91 -14.66
N SER A 65 5.55 -11.29 -14.30
CA SER A 65 5.91 -12.67 -13.95
C SER A 65 5.32 -13.00 -12.57
N ASP A 66 5.57 -12.09 -11.64
CA ASP A 66 5.26 -12.22 -10.23
C ASP A 66 4.77 -10.87 -9.69
N VAL A 67 3.99 -10.91 -8.62
CA VAL A 67 3.63 -9.73 -7.85
C VAL A 67 3.91 -10.04 -6.39
N LEU A 68 4.71 -9.20 -5.75
CA LEU A 68 5.02 -9.31 -4.32
C LEU A 68 4.18 -8.30 -3.53
N ALA A 69 3.49 -8.78 -2.50
CA ALA A 69 2.77 -7.92 -1.57
C ALA A 69 3.71 -7.43 -0.46
N LEU A 70 3.89 -6.12 -0.37
CA LEU A 70 4.75 -5.45 0.61
C LEU A 70 3.87 -4.89 1.73
N LEU A 71 3.55 -5.70 2.72
CA LEU A 71 2.81 -5.28 3.91
C LEU A 71 3.78 -4.84 5.00
N HIS A 72 3.63 -3.60 5.48
CA HIS A 72 4.47 -3.09 6.55
C HIS A 72 4.38 -3.97 7.81
N THR A 73 5.53 -4.23 8.44
CA THR A 73 5.74 -5.13 9.60
C THR A 73 5.54 -6.63 9.35
N VAL A 74 4.83 -7.02 8.29
CA VAL A 74 4.61 -8.41 7.92
C VAL A 74 5.72 -8.87 6.97
N THR A 75 5.83 -8.25 5.79
CA THR A 75 6.84 -8.60 4.78
C THR A 75 8.25 -8.25 5.27
N ASP A 76 8.39 -7.19 6.08
CA ASP A 76 9.67 -6.81 6.68
C ASP A 76 10.27 -7.96 7.52
N ARG A 77 9.44 -8.67 8.29
CA ARG A 77 9.87 -9.82 9.10
C ARG A 77 10.36 -10.96 8.22
N ALA A 78 9.64 -11.25 7.13
CA ALA A 78 10.00 -12.30 6.18
C ALA A 78 11.31 -11.97 5.45
N ARG A 79 11.52 -10.70 5.08
CA ARG A 79 12.80 -10.20 4.56
C ARG A 79 13.95 -10.47 5.53
N HIS A 80 13.76 -10.16 6.82
CA HIS A 80 14.78 -10.41 7.85
C HIS A 80 15.07 -11.90 8.06
N ALA A 81 14.07 -12.76 7.82
CA ALA A 81 14.24 -14.22 7.81
C ALA A 81 14.87 -14.75 6.51
N GLY A 82 15.06 -13.91 5.50
CA GLY A 82 15.70 -14.26 4.24
C GLY A 82 14.77 -14.92 3.20
N ASP A 83 13.47 -14.98 3.44
CA ASP A 83 12.50 -15.61 2.53
C ASP A 83 11.25 -14.73 2.34
N LEU A 84 10.97 -14.36 1.09
CA LEU A 84 9.81 -13.55 0.70
C LEU A 84 8.72 -14.38 0.00
N THR A 85 8.91 -15.69 -0.15
CA THR A 85 8.04 -16.56 -0.95
C THR A 85 6.60 -16.54 -0.45
N ALA A 86 6.40 -16.44 0.87
CA ALA A 86 5.08 -16.37 1.49
C ALA A 86 4.29 -15.08 1.16
N HIS A 87 4.91 -14.10 0.51
CA HIS A 87 4.29 -12.82 0.12
C HIS A 87 4.07 -12.69 -1.38
N LEU A 88 4.42 -13.71 -2.17
CA LEU A 88 4.12 -13.74 -3.59
C LEU A 88 2.64 -14.04 -3.81
N MET A 89 2.03 -13.27 -4.71
CA MET A 89 0.62 -13.41 -5.05
C MET A 89 0.43 -14.56 -6.05
N ASP A 90 -0.51 -15.44 -5.73
CA ASP A 90 -0.88 -16.57 -6.58
C ASP A 90 -1.84 -16.09 -7.68
N ARG A 91 -1.63 -16.52 -8.93
CA ARG A 91 -2.61 -16.29 -9.99
C ARG A 91 -3.82 -17.21 -9.78
N VAL A 92 -5.03 -16.65 -9.82
CA VAL A 92 -6.27 -17.42 -9.84
C VAL A 92 -6.40 -18.05 -11.23
N GLU A 93 -6.45 -19.37 -11.25
CA GLU A 93 -6.46 -20.18 -12.47
C GLU A 93 -7.55 -19.71 -13.46
N GLY A 94 -7.16 -19.48 -14.71
CA GLY A 94 -8.07 -19.06 -15.78
C GLY A 94 -8.43 -17.57 -15.80
N THR A 95 -7.79 -16.72 -14.98
CA THR A 95 -8.12 -15.28 -14.87
C THR A 95 -6.88 -14.38 -14.93
N SER A 96 -7.05 -13.06 -15.04
CA SER A 96 -5.97 -12.08 -14.83
C SER A 96 -5.76 -11.70 -13.34
N VAL A 97 -6.54 -12.30 -12.44
CA VAL A 97 -6.47 -11.99 -11.00
C VAL A 97 -5.27 -12.68 -10.37
N ARG A 98 -4.44 -11.90 -9.67
CA ARG A 98 -3.48 -12.41 -8.69
C ARG A 98 -3.93 -12.05 -7.30
N ALA A 99 -3.73 -12.93 -6.33
CA ALA A 99 -4.17 -12.70 -4.98
C ALA A 99 -3.27 -13.32 -3.89
N ILE A 100 -3.26 -12.66 -2.74
CA ILE A 100 -2.74 -13.19 -1.48
C ILE A 100 -3.72 -12.84 -0.36
N SER A 101 -3.95 -13.77 0.57
CA SER A 101 -4.87 -13.61 1.69
C SER A 101 -4.16 -13.82 3.00
N HIS A 102 -4.42 -12.93 3.95
CA HIS A 102 -3.89 -12.98 5.30
C HIS A 102 -5.04 -12.98 6.31
N ARG A 103 -4.95 -13.83 7.32
CA ARG A 103 -5.81 -13.76 8.50
C ARG A 103 -5.23 -12.72 9.45
N LEU A 104 -5.91 -11.58 9.59
CA LEU A 104 -5.44 -10.43 10.38
C LEU A 104 -6.43 -10.13 11.50
N ARG A 105 -5.96 -9.55 12.61
CA ARG A 105 -6.85 -9.12 13.69
C ARG A 105 -7.80 -8.03 13.17
N ALA A 106 -9.05 -8.02 13.63
CA ALA A 106 -10.07 -7.07 13.17
C ALA A 106 -9.76 -5.60 13.50
N ASP A 107 -8.79 -5.35 14.38
CA ASP A 107 -8.26 -4.03 14.73
C ASP A 107 -6.96 -3.66 13.98
N HIS A 108 -6.57 -4.46 12.99
CA HIS A 108 -5.33 -4.23 12.26
C HIS A 108 -5.42 -3.00 11.34
N ARG A 109 -4.35 -2.21 11.35
CA ARG A 109 -4.12 -1.10 10.44
C ARG A 109 -2.69 -1.17 9.95
N ALA A 110 -2.49 -1.11 8.63
CA ALA A 110 -1.18 -1.18 8.03
C ALA A 110 -1.13 -0.44 6.70
N SER A 111 0.07 -0.01 6.32
CA SER A 111 0.37 0.40 4.96
C SER A 111 0.83 -0.79 4.13
N TYR A 112 0.55 -0.75 2.83
CA TYR A 112 1.01 -1.77 1.90
C TYR A 112 1.21 -1.21 0.50
N GLN A 113 2.00 -1.95 -0.29
CA GLN A 113 2.24 -1.68 -1.70
C GLN A 113 2.37 -3.00 -2.46
N PHE A 114 2.30 -2.93 -3.79
CA PHE A 114 2.59 -4.05 -4.68
C PHE A 114 3.89 -3.81 -5.43
N LEU A 115 4.69 -4.85 -5.59
CA LEU A 115 5.83 -4.86 -6.49
C LEU A 115 5.51 -5.78 -7.67
N PRO A 116 4.98 -5.22 -8.78
CA PRO A 116 4.89 -5.95 -10.04
C PRO A 116 6.30 -6.20 -10.59
N HIS A 117 6.67 -7.46 -10.78
CA HIS A 117 8.00 -7.85 -11.25
C HIS A 117 7.95 -8.45 -12.65
N ARG A 118 8.93 -8.08 -13.48
CA ARG A 118 9.18 -8.67 -14.78
C ARG A 118 10.56 -9.29 -14.77
N GLY A 119 10.66 -10.60 -14.94
CA GLY A 119 11.93 -11.32 -14.98
C GLY A 119 11.89 -12.62 -14.21
N ALA A 120 13.06 -13.07 -13.74
CA ALA A 120 13.16 -14.31 -13.00
C ALA A 120 12.58 -14.13 -11.59
N ARG A 121 11.85 -15.14 -11.13
CA ARG A 121 11.29 -15.19 -9.76
C ARG A 121 12.36 -15.08 -8.67
N ALA A 122 13.57 -15.57 -8.94
CA ALA A 122 14.69 -15.45 -8.01
C ALA A 122 15.06 -13.98 -7.73
N ASP A 123 14.87 -13.08 -8.69
CA ASP A 123 15.24 -11.66 -8.54
C ASP A 123 14.29 -10.92 -7.60
N VAL A 124 12.98 -11.16 -7.70
CA VAL A 124 11.97 -10.53 -6.82
C VAL A 124 12.04 -11.05 -5.38
N LEU A 125 12.63 -12.24 -5.18
CA LEU A 125 12.79 -12.86 -3.86
C LEU A 125 14.09 -12.45 -3.14
N ARG A 126 14.93 -11.62 -3.75
CA ARG A 126 16.18 -11.17 -3.12
C ARG A 126 15.90 -10.30 -1.90
N THR A 127 16.55 -10.63 -0.78
CA THR A 127 16.36 -9.98 0.52
C THR A 127 17.49 -9.05 0.93
N ASP A 128 18.57 -9.01 0.15
CA ASP A 128 19.70 -8.12 0.40
C ASP A 128 19.28 -6.64 0.36
N ARG A 129 20.06 -5.79 1.03
CA ARG A 129 19.70 -4.38 1.23
C ARG A 129 19.49 -3.62 -0.08
N ALA A 130 20.31 -3.89 -1.10
CA ALA A 130 20.23 -3.18 -2.37
C ALA A 130 18.96 -3.58 -3.12
N SER A 131 18.70 -4.89 -3.24
CA SER A 131 17.47 -5.41 -3.85
C SER A 131 16.22 -4.94 -3.12
N TRP A 132 16.22 -4.93 -1.78
CA TRP A 132 15.08 -4.43 -1.00
C TRP A 132 14.84 -2.94 -1.21
N THR A 133 15.90 -2.14 -1.33
CA THR A 133 15.78 -0.70 -1.58
C THR A 133 15.15 -0.46 -2.96
N ALA A 134 15.64 -1.16 -3.99
CA ALA A 134 15.07 -1.10 -5.33
C ALA A 134 13.61 -1.58 -5.38
N ALA A 135 13.27 -2.64 -4.64
CA ALA A 135 11.90 -3.12 -4.48
C ALA A 135 10.98 -2.03 -3.90
N LEU A 136 11.41 -1.32 -2.86
CA LEU A 136 10.64 -0.23 -2.27
C LEU A 136 10.53 1.00 -3.19
N ASP A 137 11.52 1.25 -4.05
CA ASP A 137 11.49 2.35 -5.01
C ASP A 137 10.55 2.06 -6.19
N ALA A 138 10.46 0.79 -6.61
CA ALA A 138 9.61 0.33 -7.72
C ALA A 138 8.19 -0.08 -7.29
N ALA A 139 7.93 -0.19 -5.98
CA ALA A 139 6.62 -0.54 -5.46
C ALA A 139 5.58 0.53 -5.83
N VAL A 140 4.34 0.09 -6.04
CA VAL A 140 3.20 0.95 -6.41
C VAL A 140 2.07 0.80 -5.40
N PRO A 141 1.26 1.84 -5.17
CA PRO A 141 0.04 1.71 -4.39
C PRO A 141 -0.94 0.77 -5.09
N ASP A 142 -1.85 0.20 -4.30
CA ASP A 142 -3.02 -0.48 -4.80
C ASP A 142 -3.95 0.51 -5.54
N PRO A 143 -4.16 0.34 -6.85
CA PRO A 143 -4.96 1.26 -7.65
C PRO A 143 -6.46 1.20 -7.33
N LEU A 144 -6.92 0.12 -6.67
CA LEU A 144 -8.34 -0.08 -6.34
C LEU A 144 -8.67 0.25 -4.88
N ASN A 145 -7.68 0.70 -4.10
CA ASN A 145 -7.91 1.10 -2.71
C ASN A 145 -8.53 2.50 -2.67
N PRO A 146 -9.75 2.66 -2.12
CA PRO A 146 -10.43 3.95 -2.07
C PRO A 146 -9.88 4.90 -1.01
N SER A 147 -9.07 4.40 -0.07
CA SER A 147 -8.49 5.19 1.02
C SER A 147 -7.40 6.13 0.50
N PRO A 148 -7.27 7.34 1.06
CA PRO A 148 -6.15 8.21 0.75
C PRO A 148 -4.81 7.51 0.99
N ALA A 149 -3.95 7.49 -0.03
CA ALA A 149 -2.64 6.88 0.07
C ALA A 149 -1.77 7.64 1.09
N LEU A 150 -0.96 6.91 1.85
CA LEU A 150 0.06 7.47 2.73
C LEU A 150 1.20 8.05 1.88
N PRO A 151 1.52 9.34 2.02
CA PRO A 151 2.61 9.94 1.27
C PRO A 151 3.93 9.30 1.68
N SER A 152 4.74 8.98 0.68
CA SER A 152 6.06 8.45 0.92
C SER A 152 7.10 9.56 1.00
N ARG A 153 8.23 9.23 1.62
CA ARG A 153 9.37 10.13 1.76
C ARG A 153 10.34 9.92 0.59
N ASP A 154 11.12 10.94 0.28
CA ASP A 154 12.29 10.84 -0.60
C ASP A 154 11.97 10.42 -2.06
N GLY A 155 10.77 10.77 -2.56
CA GLY A 155 10.40 10.62 -3.97
C GLY A 155 9.83 9.26 -4.37
N ARG A 156 9.67 8.34 -3.41
CA ARG A 156 9.03 7.03 -3.64
C ARG A 156 7.52 7.13 -3.87
N SER A 157 6.96 6.07 -4.44
CA SER A 157 5.50 5.89 -4.55
C SER A 157 4.82 5.96 -3.19
N PRO A 158 3.61 6.54 -3.11
CA PRO A 158 2.82 6.49 -1.89
C PRO A 158 2.34 5.06 -1.61
N ALA A 159 2.03 4.77 -0.34
CA ALA A 159 1.55 3.45 0.08
C ALA A 159 0.03 3.46 0.27
N SER A 160 -0.64 2.37 -0.10
CA SER A 160 -2.06 2.18 0.19
C SER A 160 -2.26 1.83 1.67
N VAL A 161 -3.46 2.11 2.19
CA VAL A 161 -3.79 1.93 3.60
C VAL A 161 -4.85 0.86 3.76
N LEU A 162 -4.55 -0.16 4.55
CA LEU A 162 -5.54 -1.06 5.12
C LEU A 162 -5.91 -0.55 6.51
N SER A 163 -7.20 -0.31 6.75
CA SER A 163 -7.73 -0.08 8.08
C SER A 163 -8.96 -0.96 8.27
N LEU A 164 -8.88 -1.94 9.17
CA LEU A 164 -10.01 -2.78 9.49
C LEU A 164 -10.98 -2.07 10.45
N GLN A 165 -12.20 -2.60 10.48
CA GLN A 165 -13.37 -2.03 11.16
C GLN A 165 -13.15 -1.72 12.65
N ASP A 166 -12.36 -2.52 13.37
CA ASP A 166 -12.12 -2.33 14.81
C ASP A 166 -10.79 -1.62 15.06
N ALA A 167 -10.14 -1.11 14.01
CA ALA A 167 -8.85 -0.43 14.15
C ALA A 167 -9.01 0.80 15.04
N PRO A 168 -8.07 1.06 15.98
CA PRO A 168 -8.19 2.18 16.89
C PRO A 168 -8.41 3.50 16.16
N ALA A 169 -9.32 4.32 16.69
CA ALA A 169 -9.60 5.63 16.14
C ALA A 169 -8.35 6.52 16.16
N GLU A 170 -8.14 7.27 15.08
CA GLU A 170 -7.10 8.29 15.00
C GLU A 170 -7.73 9.70 15.02
N PRO A 171 -8.12 10.22 16.20
CA PRO A 171 -8.91 11.47 16.30
C PRO A 171 -8.19 12.74 15.81
N HIS A 172 -6.95 12.60 15.36
CA HIS A 172 -6.08 13.67 14.91
C HIS A 172 -5.72 13.60 13.42
N THR A 173 -6.16 12.57 12.68
CA THR A 173 -5.80 12.37 11.26
C THR A 173 -6.85 12.90 10.29
N GLY A 174 -8.11 13.06 10.73
CA GLY A 174 -9.16 13.68 9.93
C GLY A 174 -9.03 15.21 9.81
N ARG A 175 -9.45 15.77 8.67
CA ARG A 175 -9.62 17.23 8.54
C ARG A 175 -10.68 17.68 9.55
N ARG A 176 -10.29 18.56 10.48
CA ARG A 176 -11.23 19.15 11.43
C ARG A 176 -12.10 20.20 10.73
N PRO A 177 -13.44 20.11 10.80
CA PRO A 177 -14.32 21.15 10.30
C PRO A 177 -13.96 22.50 10.93
N GLY A 178 -13.85 23.56 10.11
CA GLY A 178 -13.53 24.91 10.59
C GLY A 178 -12.04 25.18 10.88
N VAL A 179 -11.14 24.21 10.69
CA VAL A 179 -9.69 24.46 10.67
C VAL A 179 -9.26 24.68 9.21
N PRO A 180 -8.80 25.88 8.83
CA PRO A 180 -8.27 26.11 7.49
C PRO A 180 -7.14 25.11 7.23
N GLY A 181 -7.28 24.31 6.17
CA GLY A 181 -6.15 23.57 5.63
C GLY A 181 -5.23 24.59 4.99
N ASP A 182 -4.10 24.87 5.61
CA ASP A 182 -3.08 25.72 5.05
C ASP A 182 -2.60 25.07 3.74
N ALA A 183 -2.85 25.76 2.62
CA ALA A 183 -2.30 25.36 1.34
C ALA A 183 -0.77 25.48 1.44
N ALA A 184 -0.11 24.34 1.67
CA ALA A 184 1.34 24.28 1.66
C ALA A 184 1.80 24.56 0.21
N SER A 185 2.21 25.79 -0.06
CA SER A 185 2.92 26.09 -1.30
C SER A 185 4.29 25.42 -1.26
N THR A 186 4.60 24.69 -2.33
CA THR A 186 5.93 24.12 -2.60
C THR A 186 6.67 25.13 -3.49
N PRO A 187 7.59 25.95 -2.95
CA PRO A 187 8.40 26.80 -3.82
C PRO A 187 9.36 25.92 -4.63
N ARG A 188 9.46 26.23 -5.93
CA ARG A 188 10.40 25.59 -6.87
C ARG A 188 11.79 26.15 -6.59
N TRP A 189 12.74 25.30 -6.20
CA TRP A 189 14.14 25.71 -6.05
C TRP A 189 14.84 25.59 -7.41
N GLY A 190 15.61 26.63 -7.78
CA GLY A 190 16.50 26.57 -8.93
C GLY A 190 17.82 25.89 -8.54
N ASP A 191 18.35 25.07 -9.45
CA ASP A 191 19.58 24.31 -9.28
C ASP A 191 20.82 25.23 -9.28
N GLY A 192 21.05 25.88 -8.14
CA GLY A 192 22.28 26.60 -7.85
C GLY A 192 23.08 25.83 -6.81
N ALA A 193 24.23 25.27 -7.21
CA ALA A 193 25.15 24.58 -6.30
C ALA A 193 25.62 25.55 -5.20
N SER A 194 25.06 25.42 -4.01
CA SER A 194 25.55 26.04 -2.78
C SER A 194 25.41 25.03 -1.63
N PRO A 195 26.44 24.83 -0.78
CA PRO A 195 26.45 23.77 0.23
C PRO A 195 25.49 24.03 1.42
N CYS A 196 24.69 25.08 1.35
CA CYS A 196 23.75 25.49 2.38
C CYS A 196 22.40 24.79 2.20
N THR A 197 22.17 23.68 2.91
CA THR A 197 20.86 23.02 2.92
C THR A 197 19.88 23.80 3.79
N CYS A 198 18.88 24.44 3.19
CA CYS A 198 17.73 25.00 3.91
C CYS A 198 16.74 23.87 4.24
N ARG A 199 16.50 23.61 5.53
CA ARG A 199 15.52 22.62 6.00
C ARG A 199 14.27 23.33 6.50
N ARG A 200 13.10 23.01 5.96
CA ARG A 200 11.82 23.50 6.50
C ARG A 200 11.61 22.86 7.87
N VAL A 201 11.61 23.66 8.92
CA VAL A 201 11.24 23.24 10.28
C VAL A 201 9.86 23.82 10.57
N ILE A 202 8.86 22.96 10.70
CA ILE A 202 7.52 23.37 11.11
C ILE A 202 7.49 23.34 12.64
N ARG A 203 7.50 24.51 13.29
CA ARG A 203 7.26 24.62 14.74
C ARG A 203 5.77 24.84 14.97
N ARG A 204 5.12 23.92 15.67
CA ARG A 204 3.78 24.14 16.24
C ARG A 204 3.94 24.72 17.64
N THR A 205 3.42 25.92 17.88
CA THR A 205 3.18 26.46 19.23
C THR A 205 1.70 26.36 19.55
N ALA A 206 1.36 25.93 20.76
CA ALA A 206 0.00 25.60 21.19
C ALA A 206 -0.93 26.81 21.42
N ALA A 207 -0.51 28.02 21.06
CA ALA A 207 -1.27 29.25 21.31
C ALA A 207 -1.61 29.96 20.00
N ARG A 208 -2.78 30.61 19.98
CA ARG A 208 -3.35 31.46 18.91
C ARG A 208 -2.37 32.56 18.46
N THR A 209 -1.34 32.20 17.72
CA THR A 209 -0.40 33.13 17.11
C THR A 209 -0.25 32.73 15.64
N PRO A 210 -0.33 33.68 14.69
CA PRO A 210 -0.19 33.37 13.28
C PRO A 210 1.15 32.68 13.00
N TRP A 211 1.14 31.77 12.03
CA TRP A 211 2.29 31.01 11.56
C TRP A 211 3.49 31.93 11.33
N ARG A 212 4.59 31.72 12.08
CA ARG A 212 5.90 32.30 11.75
C ARG A 212 6.73 31.23 11.08
N CYS A 213 6.93 31.35 9.78
CA CYS A 213 8.04 30.70 9.08
C CYS A 213 9.33 31.37 9.53
N SER A 214 10.24 30.63 10.15
CA SER A 214 11.60 31.10 10.41
C SER A 214 12.59 30.17 9.73
N TRP A 215 13.43 30.73 8.88
CA TRP A 215 14.56 30.04 8.26
C TRP A 215 15.77 30.15 9.19
N THR A 216 16.36 29.02 9.56
CA THR A 216 17.65 28.99 10.28
C THR A 216 18.71 28.40 9.37
N ALA A 217 19.60 29.25 8.86
CA ALA A 217 20.84 28.81 8.23
C ALA A 217 21.79 28.24 9.30
N ARG A 218 22.50 27.16 9.00
CA ARG A 218 23.55 26.62 9.88
C ARG A 218 24.81 27.51 9.97
N CYS A 219 24.87 28.60 9.20
CA CYS A 219 26.10 29.37 8.99
C CYS A 219 26.01 30.84 9.45
N GLY A 220 24.99 31.24 10.22
CA GLY A 220 24.91 32.60 10.78
C GLY A 220 24.64 33.72 9.76
N VAL A 221 24.31 33.39 8.52
CA VAL A 221 23.89 34.37 7.50
C VAL A 221 22.36 34.32 7.36
N PRO A 222 21.64 35.46 7.39
CA PRO A 222 20.21 35.48 7.11
C PRO A 222 19.95 35.11 5.64
N CYS A 223 18.88 34.35 5.42
CA CYS A 223 18.33 34.12 4.09
C CYS A 223 17.50 35.33 3.65
#